data_AF-A0A5C7Q7C8-F1
#
_entry.id   AF-A0A5C7Q7C8-F1
#
_cell.length_a   1.000
_cell.length_b   1.000
_cell.length_c   1.000
_cell.angle_alpha   90.00
_cell.angle_beta   90.00
_cell.angle_gamma   90.00
#
_symmetry.space_group_name_H-M   'P 1'
#
loop_
_entity.id
_entity.type
_entity.pdbx_description
1 polymer ?
#
loop_
_entity_poly.entity_id
_entity_poly.type
_entity_poly.pdbx_seq_one_letter_code
_entity_poly.pdbx_strand_id
1 'polypeptide(L)'
;MTSAISKRAFVNSQVAEVDLAISRVQEAARDSLQRIVDAGPLKGRQIDNVAVGVSAVSISHGLGRTPRGWFVVDRNAACDLHRTAWDARTITIISSATATVSIWVY
;
A
#
# COMPACT_ATOMS: atom_id res chain seq x y z
N MET A 1 15.01 52.40 -26.37
CA MET A 1 14.17 51.20 -26.57
C MET A 1 14.85 49.88 -26.16
N THR A 2 16.18 49.82 -26.03
CA THR A 2 16.95 48.59 -25.74
C THR A 2 16.81 48.04 -24.30
N SER A 3 16.51 48.90 -23.33
CA SER A 3 16.43 48.54 -21.90
C SER A 3 15.24 47.63 -21.54
N ALA A 4 14.08 47.80 -22.21
CA ALA A 4 12.88 47.02 -21.92
C ALA A 4 12.97 45.56 -22.41
N ILE A 5 13.72 45.32 -23.50
CA ILE A 5 13.93 43.99 -24.09
C ILE A 5 14.86 43.16 -23.18
N SER A 6 15.93 43.77 -22.66
CA SER A 6 16.86 43.13 -21.73
C SER A 6 16.17 42.73 -20.41
N LYS A 7 15.31 43.59 -19.86
CA LYS A 7 14.56 43.29 -18.62
C LYS A 7 13.56 42.14 -18.79
N ARG A 8 12.88 42.05 -19.94
CA ARG A 8 11.99 40.92 -20.25
C ARG A 8 12.73 39.60 -20.41
N ALA A 9 13.88 39.61 -21.09
CA ALA A 9 14.71 38.41 -21.26
C ALA A 9 15.20 37.88 -19.90
N PHE A 10 15.61 38.77 -18.99
CA PHE A 10 16.04 38.42 -17.64
C PHE A 10 14.93 37.86 -16.76
N VAL A 11 13.72 38.43 -16.83
CA VAL A 11 12.56 37.89 -16.08
C VAL A 11 12.19 36.51 -16.60
N ASN A 12 12.19 36.30 -17.91
CA ASN A 12 11.89 34.99 -18.50
C ASN A 12 12.91 33.92 -18.11
N SER A 13 14.19 34.27 -17.98
CA SER A 13 15.21 33.31 -17.50
C SER A 13 15.01 32.94 -16.03
N GLN A 14 14.61 33.89 -15.18
CA GLN A 14 14.32 33.60 -13.77
C GLN A 14 13.10 32.70 -13.62
N VAL A 15 12.04 32.93 -14.40
CA VAL A 15 10.85 32.06 -14.40
C VAL A 15 11.23 30.65 -14.83
N ALA A 16 12.01 30.50 -15.91
CA ALA A 16 12.46 29.19 -16.37
C ALA A 16 13.34 28.45 -15.34
N GLU A 17 14.18 29.16 -14.59
CA GLU A 17 14.98 28.58 -13.52
C GLU A 17 14.11 28.07 -12.36
N VAL A 18 13.12 28.86 -11.95
CA VAL A 18 12.16 28.47 -10.92
C VAL A 18 11.34 27.26 -11.36
N ASP A 19 10.87 27.21 -12.60
CA ASP A 19 10.13 26.07 -13.14
C ASP A 19 10.96 24.77 -13.12
N LEU A 20 12.25 24.85 -13.45
CA LEU A 20 13.18 23.73 -13.36
C LEU A 20 13.40 23.30 -11.90
N ALA A 21 13.55 24.26 -10.97
CA ALA A 21 13.70 23.95 -9.56
C ALA A 21 12.46 23.25 -9.00
N ILE A 22 11.26 23.74 -9.34
CA ILE A 22 9.98 23.12 -8.97
C ILE A 22 9.89 21.70 -9.52
N SER A 23 10.22 21.51 -10.79
CA SER A 23 10.16 20.18 -11.45
C SER A 23 11.07 19.17 -10.74
N ARG A 24 12.29 19.57 -10.39
CA ARG A 24 13.24 18.72 -9.64
C ARG A 24 12.72 18.32 -8.27
N VAL A 25 12.11 19.26 -7.55
CA VAL A 25 11.52 18.98 -6.22
C VAL A 25 10.35 18.01 -6.36
N GLN A 26 9.51 18.17 -7.38
CA GLN A 26 8.38 17.27 -7.63
C GLN A 26 8.84 15.85 -8.00
N GLU A 27 9.88 15.71 -8.81
CA GLU A 27 10.48 14.42 -9.14
C GLU A 27 11.10 13.75 -7.91
N ALA A 28 11.91 14.47 -7.13
CA ALA A 28 12.50 13.94 -5.91
C ALA A 28 11.44 13.51 -4.88
N ALA A 29 10.36 14.28 -4.76
CA ALA A 29 9.22 13.93 -3.92
C ALA A 29 8.50 12.67 -4.43
N ARG A 30 8.25 12.57 -5.74
CA ARG A 30 7.65 11.37 -6.35
C ARG A 30 8.50 10.14 -6.07
N ASP A 31 9.80 10.19 -6.32
CA ASP A 31 10.69 9.04 -6.15
C ASP A 31 10.77 8.58 -4.69
N SER A 32 10.78 9.54 -3.77
CA SER A 32 10.78 9.25 -2.34
C SER A 32 9.47 8.60 -1.89
N LEU A 33 8.33 9.12 -2.35
CA LEU A 33 7.01 8.60 -2.02
C LEU A 33 6.71 7.27 -2.72
N GLN A 34 7.24 7.04 -3.92
CA GLN A 34 6.98 5.82 -4.69
C GLN A 34 7.40 4.57 -3.92
N ARG A 35 8.53 4.62 -3.20
CA ARG A 35 8.99 3.51 -2.34
C ARG A 35 8.01 3.17 -1.23
N ILE A 36 7.36 4.19 -0.67
CA ILE A 36 6.35 4.02 0.37
C ILE A 36 5.07 3.46 -0.25
N VAL A 37 4.60 4.05 -1.35
CA VAL A 37 3.38 3.60 -2.05
C VAL A 37 3.51 2.15 -2.52
N ASP A 38 4.71 1.72 -2.94
CA ASP A 38 4.98 0.35 -3.35
C ASP A 38 5.20 -0.65 -2.21
N ALA A 39 5.18 -0.19 -0.96
CA ALA A 39 5.22 -1.06 0.19
C ALA A 39 3.99 -1.98 0.16
N GLY A 40 4.25 -3.30 0.11
CA GLY A 40 3.21 -4.33 0.05
C GLY A 40 2.06 -4.10 1.03
N PRO A 41 2.33 -3.88 2.33
CA PRO A 41 1.28 -3.68 3.33
C PRO A 41 0.28 -2.55 3.04
N LEU A 42 0.65 -1.52 2.28
CA LEU A 42 -0.26 -0.43 1.93
C LEU A 42 -1.25 -0.79 0.81
N LYS A 43 -0.96 -1.85 0.03
CA LYS A 43 -1.80 -2.34 -1.08
C LYS A 43 -2.60 -3.58 -0.67
N GLY A 44 -3.09 -3.59 0.57
CA GLY A 44 -3.83 -4.69 1.17
C GLY A 44 -5.30 -4.38 1.42
N ARG A 45 -5.98 -5.35 2.04
CA ARG A 45 -7.35 -5.25 2.50
C ARG A 45 -7.49 -5.90 3.86
N GLN A 46 -8.21 -5.23 4.76
CA GLN A 46 -8.67 -5.81 6.01
C GLN A 46 -9.91 -6.66 5.77
N ILE A 47 -9.93 -7.82 6.41
CA ILE A 47 -11.08 -8.72 6.46
C ILE A 47 -11.43 -8.91 7.92
N ASP A 48 -12.64 -8.48 8.28
CA ASP A 48 -13.09 -8.44 9.65
C ASP A 48 -13.98 -9.60 10.03
N ASN A 49 -14.00 -9.91 11.33
CA ASN A 49 -14.94 -10.84 11.96
C ASN A 49 -14.97 -12.23 11.32
N VAL A 50 -13.80 -12.76 10.96
CA VAL A 50 -13.68 -14.10 10.39
C VAL A 50 -13.73 -15.13 11.50
N ALA A 51 -14.74 -15.99 11.47
CA ALA A 51 -14.79 -17.18 12.32
C ALA A 51 -13.76 -18.21 11.82
N VAL A 52 -12.82 -18.57 12.69
CA VAL A 52 -11.78 -19.57 12.44
C VAL A 52 -11.85 -20.68 13.47
N GLY A 53 -11.30 -21.84 13.14
CA GLY A 53 -11.20 -22.97 14.06
C GLY A 53 -10.18 -23.99 13.59
N VAL A 54 -10.23 -25.19 14.16
CA VAL A 54 -9.31 -26.30 13.87
C VAL A 54 -9.50 -26.93 12.48
N SER A 55 -10.45 -26.42 11.70
CA SER A 55 -10.63 -26.78 10.29
C SER A 55 -10.20 -25.63 9.40
N ALA A 56 -9.70 -25.95 8.22
CA ALA A 56 -9.33 -24.95 7.23
C ALA A 56 -10.56 -24.13 6.79
N VAL A 57 -10.45 -22.80 6.88
CA VAL A 57 -11.46 -21.84 6.45
C VAL A 57 -10.90 -21.06 5.27
N SER A 58 -11.63 -21.07 4.14
CA SER A 58 -11.28 -20.27 2.96
C SER A 58 -12.00 -18.92 3.01
N ILE A 59 -11.24 -17.85 2.91
CA ILE A 59 -11.68 -16.47 3.13
C ILE A 59 -11.40 -15.68 1.85
N SER A 60 -12.43 -15.02 1.30
CA SER A 60 -12.25 -14.13 0.15
C SER A 60 -11.56 -12.83 0.58
N HIS A 61 -10.42 -12.51 -0.04
CA HIS A 61 -9.65 -11.29 0.26
C HIS A 61 -9.81 -10.18 -0.79
N GLY A 62 -10.35 -10.48 -1.98
CA GLY A 62 -10.71 -9.48 -2.98
C GLY A 62 -9.55 -8.63 -3.54
N LEU A 63 -8.32 -9.14 -3.54
CA LEU A 63 -7.15 -8.40 -4.08
C LEU A 63 -7.01 -8.52 -5.60
N GLY A 64 -7.63 -9.56 -6.22
CA GLY A 64 -7.49 -9.83 -7.65
C GLY A 64 -6.07 -10.28 -8.09
N ARG A 65 -5.18 -10.50 -7.12
CA ARG A 65 -3.80 -10.99 -7.28
C ARG A 65 -3.46 -11.89 -6.10
N THR A 66 -2.51 -12.79 -6.29
CA THR A 66 -2.00 -13.61 -5.19
C THR A 66 -1.38 -12.71 -4.12
N PRO A 67 -1.77 -12.85 -2.83
CA PRO A 67 -1.16 -12.11 -1.74
C PRO A 67 0.35 -12.36 -1.66
N ARG A 68 1.09 -11.33 -1.25
CA ARG A 68 2.49 -11.41 -0.84
C ARG A 68 2.62 -11.75 0.64
N GLY A 69 1.65 -11.36 1.45
CA GLY A 69 1.68 -11.57 2.90
C GLY A 69 0.34 -11.33 3.56
N TRP A 70 0.29 -11.68 4.84
CA TRP A 70 -0.85 -11.39 5.70
C TRP A 70 -0.38 -11.29 7.15
N PHE A 71 -1.17 -10.64 7.99
CA PHE A 71 -0.99 -10.65 9.43
C PHE A 71 -2.32 -10.48 10.17
N VAL A 72 -2.34 -10.87 11.43
CA VAL A 72 -3.51 -10.71 12.32
C VAL A 72 -3.54 -9.28 12.81
N VAL A 73 -4.70 -8.64 12.66
CA VAL A 73 -4.97 -7.29 13.17
C VAL A 73 -5.59 -7.38 14.57
N ASP A 74 -6.56 -8.29 14.73
CA ASP A 74 -7.26 -8.50 15.99
C ASP A 74 -7.71 -9.95 16.16
N ARG A 75 -7.89 -10.40 17.40
CA ARG A 75 -8.45 -11.71 17.74
C ARG A 75 -9.19 -11.63 19.08
N ASN A 76 -10.38 -12.26 19.14
CA ASN A 76 -11.18 -12.28 20.36
C ASN A 76 -10.70 -13.30 21.42
N ALA A 77 -9.82 -14.24 21.04
CA ALA A 77 -9.33 -15.30 21.90
C ALA A 77 -7.91 -15.72 21.52
N ALA A 78 -7.19 -16.30 22.48
CA ALA A 78 -5.86 -16.86 22.26
C ALA A 78 -5.95 -18.06 21.29
N CYS A 79 -5.26 -17.93 20.17
CA CYS A 79 -5.14 -18.97 19.15
C CYS A 79 -3.93 -18.68 18.26
N ASP A 80 -3.37 -19.71 17.66
CA ASP A 80 -2.34 -19.62 16.63
C ASP A 80 -2.99 -19.82 15.28
N LEU A 81 -2.65 -18.97 14.31
CA LEU A 81 -3.21 -19.04 12.95
C LEU A 81 -2.12 -19.41 11.96
N HIS A 82 -2.42 -20.39 11.11
CA HIS A 82 -1.54 -20.86 10.05
C HIS A 82 -2.25 -20.76 8.71
N ARG A 83 -1.56 -20.19 7.71
CA ARG A 83 -2.02 -20.23 6.32
C ARG A 83 -1.67 -21.59 5.72
N THR A 84 -2.66 -22.25 5.13
CA THR A 84 -2.48 -23.54 4.43
C THR A 84 -2.41 -23.36 2.92
N ALA A 85 -3.14 -22.40 2.35
CA ALA A 85 -3.14 -22.09 0.92
C ALA A 85 -3.55 -20.62 0.66
N TRP A 86 -3.24 -20.11 -0.53
CA TRP A 86 -3.85 -18.89 -1.07
C TRP A 86 -3.81 -18.89 -2.60
N ASP A 87 -4.65 -18.08 -3.22
CA ASP A 87 -4.64 -17.79 -4.65
C ASP A 87 -5.00 -16.32 -4.90
N ALA A 88 -5.41 -15.96 -6.12
CA ALA A 88 -5.76 -14.57 -6.45
C ALA A 88 -7.09 -14.08 -5.83
N ARG A 89 -7.88 -14.98 -5.24
CA ARG A 89 -9.23 -14.73 -4.73
C ARG A 89 -9.35 -14.98 -3.23
N THR A 90 -8.69 -16.03 -2.75
CA THR A 90 -8.89 -16.56 -1.40
C THR A 90 -7.60 -16.81 -0.64
N ILE A 91 -7.68 -16.70 0.68
CA ILE A 91 -6.67 -17.17 1.64
C ILE A 91 -7.32 -18.23 2.51
N THR A 92 -6.65 -19.38 2.67
CA THR A 92 -7.12 -20.47 3.51
C THR A 92 -6.28 -20.52 4.78
N ILE A 93 -6.96 -20.47 5.92
CA ILE A 93 -6.33 -20.38 7.24
C ILE A 93 -6.92 -21.47 8.15
N ILE A 94 -6.08 -22.05 9.00
CA ILE A 94 -6.46 -22.95 10.08
C ILE A 94 -6.01 -22.31 11.40
N SER A 95 -6.78 -22.53 12.46
CA SER A 95 -6.51 -22.00 13.79
C SER A 95 -6.34 -23.13 14.81
N SER A 96 -5.49 -22.95 15.83
CA SER A 96 -5.33 -23.93 16.91
C SER A 96 -6.56 -24.02 17.84
N ALA A 97 -7.43 -23.01 17.81
CA ALA A 97 -8.69 -22.97 18.56
C ALA A 97 -9.78 -22.17 17.82
N THR A 98 -11.03 -22.32 18.24
CA THR A 98 -12.14 -21.51 17.71
C THR A 98 -11.99 -20.06 18.17
N ALA A 99 -11.99 -19.13 17.22
CA ALA A 99 -11.87 -17.70 17.49
C ALA A 99 -12.53 -16.89 16.37
N THR A 100 -12.76 -15.61 16.63
CA THR A 100 -13.09 -14.60 15.64
C THR A 100 -11.90 -13.68 15.49
N VAL A 101 -11.42 -13.49 14.26
CA VAL A 101 -10.23 -12.69 13.96
C VAL A 101 -10.49 -11.65 12.87
N SER A 102 -9.72 -10.57 12.92
CA SER A 102 -9.54 -9.66 11.79
C SER A 102 -8.13 -9.82 11.24
N ILE A 103 -8.01 -9.92 9.91
CA ILE A 103 -6.73 -10.11 9.23
C ILE A 103 -6.52 -9.03 8.18
N TRP A 104 -5.25 -8.65 7.97
CA TRP A 104 -4.83 -7.82 6.86
C TRP A 104 -4.11 -8.69 5.83
N VAL A 105 -4.55 -8.63 4.56
CA VAL A 105 -3.99 -9.41 3.46
C VAL A 105 -3.50 -8.46 2.37
N TYR A 106 -2.29 -8.65 1.85
CA TYR A 106 -1.64 -7.74 0.88
C TYR A 106 -0.73 -8.46 -0.10
#